data_AF-A0AAV9N7B5-F1
#
_entry.id   AF-A0AAV9N7B5-F1
#
_cell.length_a   1.000
_cell.length_b   1.000
_cell.length_c   1.000
_cell.angle_alpha   90.00
_cell.angle_beta   90.00
_cell.angle_gamma   90.00
#
_symmetry.space_group_name_H-M   'P 1'
#
loop_
_entity.id
_entity.type
_entity.pdbx_description
1 polymer ?
#
loop_
_entity_poly.entity_id
_entity_poly.type
_entity_poly.pdbx_seq_one_letter_code
_entity_poly.pdbx_strand_id
1 'polypeptide(L)'
;MRELKFAILATGNSVCIEVFQFIDPAPRPRDEEFEFSRVGIFHICVTDPNPGPLVKKIVENGGKKVGGAMDYSRYGLAGQSGVYTQDPWGNVVEVMSISLERVSSAGNALGWYIDTQKDKDKAQGPSL
;
A
#
# COMPACT_ATOMS: atom_id res chain seq x y z
N MET A 1 24.82 0.91 21.33
CA MET A 1 24.53 -0.09 20.28
C MET A 1 25.71 -1.04 20.25
N ARG A 2 25.51 -2.30 20.65
CA ARG A 2 26.57 -3.29 20.84
C ARG A 2 26.53 -4.38 19.76
N GLU A 3 25.33 -4.77 19.32
CA GLU A 3 25.17 -5.79 18.27
C GLU A 3 23.94 -5.50 17.40
N LEU A 4 24.10 -5.65 16.08
CA LEU A 4 23.03 -5.56 15.09
C LEU A 4 23.30 -6.47 13.89
N LYS A 5 22.24 -6.84 13.17
CA LYS A 5 22.30 -7.38 11.80
C LYS A 5 21.66 -6.37 10.86
N PHE A 6 22.13 -6.30 9.61
CA PHE A 6 21.52 -5.47 8.60
C PHE A 6 21.47 -6.15 7.23
N ALA A 7 20.52 -5.73 6.41
CA ALA A 7 20.39 -6.11 5.01
C ALA A 7 20.08 -4.88 4.17
N ILE A 8 20.72 -4.76 3.01
CA ILE A 8 20.45 -3.72 2.02
C ILE A 8 19.69 -4.36 0.86
N LEU A 9 18.49 -3.87 0.59
CA LEU A 9 17.64 -4.31 -0.51
C LEU A 9 17.63 -3.20 -1.56
N ALA A 10 18.10 -3.51 -2.77
CA ALA A 10 18.09 -2.57 -3.89
C ALA A 10 17.05 -2.99 -4.93
N THR A 11 16.37 -2.02 -5.52
CA THR A 11 15.41 -2.24 -6.62
C THR A 11 15.97 -1.72 -7.95
N GLY A 12 15.37 -2.16 -9.06
CA GLY A 12 15.81 -1.78 -10.41
C GLY A 12 15.66 -0.28 -10.74
N ASN A 13 14.93 0.48 -9.92
CA ASN A 13 14.73 1.93 -10.05
C ASN A 13 15.58 2.76 -9.05
N SER A 14 16.66 2.19 -8.53
CA SER A 14 17.60 2.86 -7.61
C SER A 14 17.00 3.28 -6.26
N VAL A 15 15.83 2.76 -5.91
CA VAL A 15 15.28 2.86 -4.55
C VAL A 15 15.90 1.74 -3.72
N CYS A 16 16.31 2.05 -2.50
CA CYS A 16 16.89 1.07 -1.59
C CYS A 16 16.19 1.11 -0.25
N ILE A 17 16.11 -0.05 0.41
CA ILE A 17 15.65 -0.20 1.78
C ILE A 17 16.79 -0.83 2.58
N GLU A 18 17.19 -0.17 3.66
CA GLU A 18 18.09 -0.75 4.65
C GLU A 18 17.27 -1.25 5.84
N VAL A 19 17.41 -2.52 6.17
CA VAL A 19 16.70 -3.17 7.27
C VAL A 19 17.70 -3.48 8.38
N PHE A 20 17.39 -3.06 9.60
CA PHE A 20 18.22 -3.27 10.78
C PHE A 20 17.47 -4.12 11.80
N GLN A 21 18.14 -5.15 12.31
CA GLN A 21 17.72 -5.90 13.49
C GLN A 21 18.69 -5.57 14.62
N PHE A 22 18.26 -4.75 15.57
CA PHE A 22 19.01 -4.50 16.79
C PHE A 22 18.95 -5.74 17.70
N ILE A 23 20.10 -6.20 18.16
CA ILE A 23 20.21 -7.38 19.04
C ILE A 23 20.54 -6.92 20.45
N ASP A 24 21.47 -5.96 20.58
CA ASP A 24 21.85 -5.39 21.86
C ASP A 24 22.00 -3.84 21.79
N PRO A 25 21.07 -3.07 22.40
CA PRO A 25 19.86 -3.53 23.09
C PRO A 25 18.81 -4.05 22.11
N ALA A 26 17.96 -4.97 22.59
CA ALA A 26 16.84 -5.47 21.80
C ALA A 26 15.80 -4.35 21.55
N PRO A 27 15.14 -4.34 20.37
CA PRO A 27 14.10 -3.37 20.07
C PRO A 27 12.89 -3.56 20.99
N ARG A 28 12.26 -2.45 21.35
CA ARG A 28 10.98 -2.50 22.07
C ARG A 28 9.85 -2.86 21.09
N PRO A 29 8.99 -3.83 21.43
CA PRO A 29 7.82 -4.13 20.60
C PRO A 29 6.89 -2.92 20.53
N ARG A 30 6.06 -2.85 19.49
CA ARG A 30 4.96 -1.89 19.44
C ARG A 30 3.91 -2.28 20.47
N ASP A 31 3.29 -1.28 21.09
CA ASP A 31 2.21 -1.50 22.06
C ASP A 31 0.92 -1.98 21.35
N GLU A 32 0.69 -1.51 20.13
CA GLU A 32 -0.47 -1.88 19.30
C GLU A 32 -0.04 -2.63 18.03
N GLU A 33 -0.87 -3.59 17.60
CA GLU A 33 -0.61 -4.37 16.40
C GLU A 33 -0.69 -3.53 15.13
N PHE A 34 -1.61 -2.57 15.04
CA PHE A 34 -1.78 -1.70 13.87
C PHE A 34 -2.33 -0.34 14.29
N GLU A 35 -1.54 0.71 14.09
CA GLU A 35 -1.89 2.07 14.52
C GLU A 35 -1.58 3.07 13.41
N PHE A 36 -2.58 3.33 12.55
CA PHE A 36 -2.42 4.24 11.41
C PHE A 36 -2.36 5.73 11.82
N SER A 37 -2.87 6.07 13.01
CA SER A 37 -2.91 7.44 13.53
C SER A 37 -1.63 7.84 14.28
N ARG A 38 -0.69 6.91 14.48
CA ARG A 38 0.60 7.21 15.12
C ARG A 38 1.42 8.14 14.22
N VAL A 39 2.01 9.17 14.80
CA VAL A 39 2.92 10.07 14.07
C VAL A 39 4.15 9.29 13.56
N GLY A 40 4.44 9.39 12.27
CA GLY A 40 5.58 8.73 11.63
C GLY A 40 5.27 8.21 10.23
N ILE A 41 6.07 7.26 9.77
CA ILE A 41 5.82 6.54 8.51
C ILE A 41 4.64 5.60 8.72
N PHE A 42 3.59 5.77 7.90
CA PHE A 42 2.40 4.94 7.96
C PHE A 42 2.65 3.53 7.39
N HIS A 43 3.21 3.42 6.18
CA HIS A 43 3.56 2.15 5.55
C HIS A 43 4.64 2.34 4.48
N ILE A 44 5.21 1.23 3.99
CA ILE A 44 6.04 1.18 2.78
C ILE A 44 5.22 0.55 1.67
N CYS A 45 5.17 1.16 0.50
CA CYS A 45 4.47 0.58 -0.65
C CYS A 45 5.48 0.00 -1.65
N VAL A 46 5.18 -1.19 -2.17
CA VAL A 46 5.91 -1.81 -3.28
C VAL A 46 4.97 -2.05 -4.45
N THR A 47 5.47 -1.83 -5.67
CA THR A 47 4.72 -2.10 -6.90
C THR A 47 5.06 -3.49 -7.41
N ASP A 48 4.04 -4.33 -7.57
CA ASP A 48 4.14 -5.66 -8.18
C ASP A 48 2.94 -5.86 -9.12
N PRO A 49 3.14 -6.19 -10.41
CA PRO A 49 2.03 -6.37 -11.36
C PRO A 49 1.06 -7.49 -10.96
N ASN A 50 1.46 -8.40 -10.07
CA ASN A 50 0.65 -9.50 -9.55
C ASN A 50 0.64 -9.48 -8.00
N PRO A 51 -0.17 -8.60 -7.36
CA PRO A 51 -0.20 -8.51 -5.89
C PRO A 51 -0.57 -9.82 -5.20
N GLY A 52 -1.47 -10.62 -5.77
CA GLY A 52 -1.96 -11.86 -5.18
C GLY A 52 -0.86 -12.87 -4.81
N PRO A 53 -0.03 -13.31 -5.77
CA PRO A 53 1.13 -14.16 -5.50
C PRO A 53 2.11 -13.60 -4.47
N LEU A 54 2.44 -12.30 -4.53
CA LEU A 54 3.35 -11.69 -3.56
C LEU A 54 2.76 -11.69 -2.15
N VAL A 55 1.47 -11.35 -2.01
CA VAL A 55 0.78 -11.39 -0.74
C VAL A 55 0.68 -12.83 -0.20
N LYS A 56 0.46 -13.82 -1.06
CA LYS A 56 0.49 -15.23 -0.65
C LYS A 56 1.85 -15.59 -0.04
N LYS A 57 2.94 -15.21 -0.71
CA LYS A 57 4.31 -15.42 -0.20
C LYS A 57 4.54 -14.72 1.14
N ILE A 58 4.04 -13.51 1.33
CA ILE A 58 4.12 -12.78 2.61
C ILE A 58 3.43 -13.59 3.71
N VAL A 59 2.21 -14.07 3.47
CA VAL A 59 1.45 -14.85 4.46
C VAL A 59 2.13 -16.19 4.78
N GLU A 60 2.66 -16.88 3.78
CA GLU A 60 3.42 -18.13 3.96
C GLU A 60 4.68 -17.94 4.83
N ASN A 61 5.22 -16.73 4.91
CA ASN A 61 6.40 -16.38 5.72
C ASN A 61 6.05 -15.67 7.05
N GLY A 62 4.81 -15.83 7.53
CA GLY A 62 4.37 -15.35 8.85
C GLY A 62 3.80 -13.93 8.86
N GLY A 63 3.68 -13.28 7.70
CA GLY A 63 2.92 -12.04 7.58
C GLY A 63 1.41 -12.27 7.58
N LYS A 64 0.64 -11.18 7.59
CA LYS A 64 -0.83 -11.22 7.48
C LYS A 64 -1.36 -10.18 6.51
N LYS A 65 -2.51 -10.46 5.90
CA LYS A 65 -3.29 -9.45 5.17
C LYS A 65 -3.94 -8.49 6.17
N VAL A 66 -3.98 -7.21 5.83
CA VAL A 66 -4.67 -6.18 6.60
C VAL A 66 -5.87 -5.72 5.77
N GLY A 67 -7.06 -6.18 6.15
CA GLY A 67 -8.31 -5.85 5.45
C GLY A 67 -8.46 -6.51 4.06
N GLY A 68 -9.38 -5.96 3.27
CA GLY A 68 -9.68 -6.41 1.91
C GLY A 68 -8.78 -5.75 0.86
N ALA A 69 -8.74 -6.34 -0.34
CA ALA A 69 -8.07 -5.72 -1.47
C ALA A 69 -8.80 -4.44 -1.90
N MET A 70 -8.03 -3.38 -2.16
CA MET A 70 -8.50 -2.15 -2.77
C MET A 70 -8.66 -2.36 -4.27
N ASP A 71 -9.86 -2.12 -4.79
CA ASP A 71 -10.12 -2.07 -6.23
C ASP A 71 -10.07 -0.62 -6.72
N TYR A 72 -9.15 -0.33 -7.64
CA TYR A 72 -8.98 1.01 -8.18
C TYR A 72 -9.87 1.29 -9.41
N SER A 73 -10.80 0.39 -9.76
CA SER A 73 -11.78 0.60 -10.83
C SER A 73 -12.55 1.91 -10.69
N ARG A 74 -12.92 2.29 -9.46
CA ARG A 74 -13.59 3.57 -9.14
C ARG A 74 -12.75 4.82 -9.45
N TYR A 75 -11.45 4.65 -9.67
CA TYR A 75 -10.50 5.68 -10.09
C TYR A 75 -10.08 5.53 -11.56
N GLY A 76 -10.79 4.70 -12.34
CA GLY A 76 -10.56 4.53 -13.78
C GLY A 76 -9.35 3.68 -14.09
N LEU A 77 -8.88 2.97 -13.07
CA LEU A 77 -7.75 2.08 -13.11
C LEU A 77 -8.30 0.65 -13.04
N ALA A 78 -9.22 0.33 -13.94
CA ALA A 78 -9.83 -0.99 -14.00
C ALA A 78 -8.75 -2.08 -14.12
N GLY A 79 -8.92 -3.16 -13.35
CA GLY A 79 -7.95 -4.25 -13.25
C GLY A 79 -6.72 -3.94 -12.39
N GLN A 80 -6.65 -2.77 -11.76
CA GLN A 80 -5.61 -2.44 -10.79
C GLN A 80 -6.11 -2.67 -9.36
N SER A 81 -5.24 -3.19 -8.50
CA SER A 81 -5.57 -3.45 -7.10
C SER A 81 -4.40 -3.18 -6.16
N GLY A 82 -4.73 -2.98 -4.89
CA GLY A 82 -3.78 -2.81 -3.79
C GLY A 82 -4.17 -3.67 -2.60
N VAL A 83 -3.19 -4.17 -1.85
CA VAL A 83 -3.44 -4.95 -0.63
C VAL A 83 -2.45 -4.54 0.44
N TYR A 84 -2.96 -4.11 1.60
CA TYR A 84 -2.13 -3.93 2.78
C TYR A 84 -1.80 -5.28 3.41
N THR A 85 -0.55 -5.40 3.83
CA THR A 85 -0.03 -6.54 4.57
C THR A 85 0.74 -6.04 5.78
N GLN A 86 0.94 -6.92 6.75
CA GLN A 86 1.76 -6.65 7.92
C GLN A 86 2.75 -7.79 8.12
N ASP A 87 4.01 -7.45 8.37
CA ASP A 87 5.05 -8.42 8.70
C ASP A 87 4.97 -8.85 10.19
N PRO A 88 5.74 -9.88 10.62
CA PRO A 88 5.72 -10.35 12.00
C PRO A 88 6.12 -9.31 13.06
N TRP A 89 6.75 -8.20 12.67
CA TRP A 89 7.22 -7.14 13.56
C TRP A 89 6.27 -5.92 13.57
N GLY A 90 5.14 -6.00 12.87
CA GLY A 90 4.14 -4.95 12.83
C GLY A 90 4.38 -3.88 11.76
N ASN A 91 5.38 -4.04 10.88
CA ASN A 91 5.58 -3.12 9.76
C ASN A 91 4.51 -3.34 8.71
N VAL A 92 3.96 -2.25 8.19
CA VAL A 92 2.91 -2.29 7.18
C VAL A 92 3.53 -2.14 5.81
N VAL A 93 3.24 -3.10 4.93
CA VAL A 93 3.65 -3.09 3.53
C VAL A 93 2.43 -3.15 2.63
N GLU A 94 2.26 -2.15 1.77
CA GLU A 94 1.24 -2.18 0.71
C GLU A 94 1.82 -2.78 -0.56
N VAL A 95 1.09 -3.69 -1.19
CA VAL A 95 1.42 -4.24 -2.51
C VAL A 95 0.41 -3.72 -3.52
N MET A 96 0.86 -2.93 -4.49
CA MET A 96 0.01 -2.33 -5.52
C MET A 96 0.39 -2.80 -6.92
N SER A 97 -0.59 -3.03 -7.79
CA SER A 97 -0.35 -3.38 -9.20
C SER A 97 -0.06 -2.19 -10.11
N ILE A 98 -0.16 -0.98 -9.57
CA ILE A 98 -0.03 0.28 -10.29
C ILE A 98 1.15 1.08 -9.74
N SER A 99 1.85 1.80 -10.64
CA SER A 99 2.94 2.68 -10.24
C SER A 99 2.41 3.91 -9.49
N LEU A 100 3.19 4.42 -8.54
CA LEU A 100 2.79 5.56 -7.72
C LEU A 100 2.60 6.84 -8.56
N GLU A 101 3.32 6.99 -9.67
CA GLU A 101 3.16 8.11 -10.62
C GLU A 101 1.78 8.08 -11.29
N ARG A 102 1.25 6.88 -11.55
CA ARG A 102 -0.11 6.73 -12.10
C ARG A 102 -1.18 6.95 -11.04
N VAL A 103 -0.93 6.54 -9.80
CA VAL A 103 -1.85 6.82 -8.68
C VAL A 103 -1.97 8.32 -8.45
N SER A 104 -0.84 9.03 -8.40
CA SER A 104 -0.80 10.46 -8.14
C SER A 104 -1.41 11.29 -9.28
N SER A 105 -1.35 10.82 -10.53
CA SER A 105 -1.97 11.50 -11.68
C SER A 105 -3.45 11.16 -11.90
N ALA A 106 -3.89 9.94 -11.59
CA ALA A 106 -5.27 9.50 -11.82
C ALA A 106 -6.28 10.02 -10.77
N GLY A 107 -5.84 10.19 -9.52
CA GLY A 107 -6.71 10.46 -8.37
C GLY A 107 -7.60 11.70 -8.50
N ASN A 108 -7.11 12.77 -9.13
CA ASN A 108 -7.86 14.04 -9.23
C ASN A 108 -8.74 14.13 -10.48
N ALA A 109 -8.37 13.47 -11.58
CA ALA A 109 -9.02 13.66 -12.87
C ALA A 109 -10.35 12.89 -12.98
N LEU A 110 -10.42 11.67 -12.44
CA LEU A 110 -11.62 10.85 -12.59
C LEU A 110 -12.70 11.12 -11.54
N GLY A 111 -12.33 11.41 -10.29
CA GLY A 111 -13.31 11.83 -9.28
C GLY A 111 -14.07 13.07 -9.77
N TRP A 112 -13.34 14.07 -10.26
CA TRP A 112 -13.90 15.23 -10.91
C TRP A 112 -14.79 14.87 -12.12
N TYR A 113 -14.34 13.99 -13.01
CA TYR A 113 -15.14 13.59 -14.18
C TYR A 113 -16.45 12.87 -13.78
N ILE A 114 -16.41 11.91 -12.85
CA ILE A 114 -17.58 11.17 -12.39
C ILE A 114 -18.59 12.09 -11.71
N ASP A 115 -18.11 12.98 -10.84
CA ASP A 115 -18.97 13.96 -10.17
C ASP A 115 -19.58 14.94 -11.19
N THR A 116 -18.79 15.40 -12.16
CA THR A 116 -19.25 16.27 -13.24
C THR A 116 -20.32 15.60 -14.13
N GLN A 117 -20.20 14.30 -14.41
CA GLN A 117 -21.22 13.58 -15.20
C GLN A 117 -22.50 13.34 -14.39
N LYS A 118 -22.38 12.99 -13.10
CA LYS A 118 -23.56 12.87 -12.22
C LYS A 118 -24.34 14.18 -12.11
N ASP A 119 -23.64 15.31 -12.08
CA ASP A 119 -24.27 16.64 -12.04
C ASP A 119 -24.95 16.97 -13.38
N LYS A 120 -24.36 16.57 -14.51
CA LYS A 120 -24.98 16.72 -15.85
C LYS A 120 -26.21 15.85 -16.03
N ASP A 121 -26.17 14.60 -15.57
CA ASP A 121 -27.28 13.67 -15.68
C ASP A 121 -28.46 14.09 -14.78
N LYS A 122 -28.18 14.62 -13.59
CA LYS A 122 -29.20 15.25 -12.72
C LYS A 122 -29.81 16.51 -13.34
N ALA A 123 -29.02 17.30 -14.06
CA ALA A 123 -29.49 18.52 -14.72
C ALA A 123 -30.35 18.26 -15.97
N GLN A 124 -30.22 17.10 -16.60
CA GLN A 124 -30.99 16.76 -17.81
C GLN A 124 -32.41 16.23 -17.55
N GLY A 125 -32.73 15.82 -16.31
CA GLY A 125 -34.06 15.31 -15.94
C GLY A 125 -34.44 14.01 -16.67
N PRO A 126 -35.44 13.25 -16.20
CA PRO A 126 -35.88 12.05 -16.92
C PRO A 126 -36.48 12.46 -18.28
N SER A 127 -35.94 11.92 -19.37
CA SER A 127 -36.57 12.02 -20.68
C SER A 127 -37.93 11.31 -20.64
N LEU A 128 -38.99 12.03 -21.02
CA LEU A 128 -40.37 11.55 -21.13
C LEU A 128 -40.49 10.29 -22.01
#